data_AF-A0A5S9NWF5-F1
#
_entry.id   AF-A0A5S9NWF5-F1
#
_cell.length_a   1.000
_cell.length_b   1.000
_cell.length_c   1.000
_cell.angle_alpha   90.00
_cell.angle_beta   90.00
_cell.angle_gamma   90.00
#
_symmetry.space_group_name_H-M   'P 1'
#
loop_
_entity.id
_entity.type
_entity.pdbx_description
1 polymer ?
#
loop_
_entity_poly.entity_id
_entity_poly.type
_entity_poly.pdbx_seq_one_letter_code
_entity_poly.pdbx_strand_id
1 'polypeptide(L)'
;MERAFFETKVLADESGAISGLAWKFGAPDRIGDWIEPGAFKGLKLPLPMLFGHDLNDPVGAWDRVEEKADGLHVAGRLLVDEVARAREVRALVKAGAVRGLSIGFVTRKAAARSGGGRTIKALELFEVSLVSAPMHPGAKVTSAKSAAGAFALAESIRRAEAAIRGS
;
A
#
# COMPACT_ATOMS: atom_id res chain seq x y z
N MET A 1 -15.74 -3.50 -26.99
CA MET A 1 -14.81 -3.45 -25.83
C MET A 1 -15.12 -2.17 -25.08
N GLU A 2 -15.89 -2.28 -24.00
CA GLU A 2 -16.36 -1.13 -23.24
C GLU A 2 -15.20 -0.56 -22.42
N ARG A 3 -14.72 0.63 -22.80
CA ARG A 3 -13.69 1.35 -22.04
C ARG A 3 -14.39 2.05 -20.89
N ALA A 4 -14.43 1.40 -19.73
CA ALA A 4 -14.79 2.05 -18.49
C ALA A 4 -13.69 3.07 -18.15
N PHE A 5 -14.01 4.35 -18.30
CA PHE A 5 -13.19 5.43 -17.75
C PHE A 5 -13.31 5.37 -16.23
N PHE A 6 -12.23 4.96 -15.57
CA PHE A 6 -12.17 4.99 -14.12
C PHE A 6 -12.16 6.45 -13.67
N GLU A 7 -13.20 6.84 -12.96
CA GLU A 7 -13.24 8.06 -12.16
C GLU A 7 -11.93 8.13 -11.35
N THR A 8 -11.12 9.16 -11.61
CA THR A 8 -9.78 9.33 -11.03
C THR A 8 -9.92 9.60 -9.53
N LYS A 9 -10.10 8.55 -8.73
CA LYS A 9 -9.95 8.64 -7.28
C LYS A 9 -8.51 9.06 -7.03
N VAL A 10 -8.32 10.27 -6.51
CA VAL A 10 -6.99 10.80 -6.17
C VAL A 10 -6.37 9.88 -5.13
N LEU A 11 -5.38 9.09 -5.57
CA LEU A 11 -4.65 8.11 -4.76
C LEU A 11 -3.29 8.63 -4.27
N ALA A 12 -2.98 9.93 -4.43
CA ALA A 12 -1.76 10.58 -3.94
C ALA A 12 -2.00 12.05 -3.55
N ASP A 13 -1.67 12.44 -2.31
CA ASP A 13 -1.76 13.82 -1.81
C ASP A 13 -0.49 14.62 -2.05
N GLU A 14 -0.47 15.95 -1.86
CA GLU A 14 0.74 16.77 -2.05
C GLU A 14 1.84 16.51 -1.02
N SER A 15 1.51 15.90 0.14
CA SER A 15 2.51 15.60 1.19
C SER A 15 3.35 14.36 0.92
N GLY A 16 2.96 13.55 -0.09
CA GLY A 16 3.58 12.26 -0.37
C GLY A 16 3.09 11.14 0.56
N ALA A 17 2.16 11.42 1.48
CA ALA A 17 1.60 10.42 2.38
C ALA A 17 0.88 9.32 1.60
N ILE A 18 1.16 8.06 1.90
CA ILE A 18 0.61 6.92 1.17
C ILE A 18 0.37 5.73 2.10
N SER A 19 -0.68 4.98 1.83
CA SER A 19 -1.08 3.81 2.60
C SER A 19 -1.72 2.76 1.71
N GLY A 20 -1.64 1.50 2.13
CA GLY A 20 -2.16 0.41 1.35
C GLY A 20 -2.21 -0.92 2.07
N LEU A 21 -2.80 -1.89 1.39
CA LEU A 21 -2.77 -3.30 1.75
C LEU A 21 -1.64 -3.94 0.92
N ALA A 22 -0.54 -4.31 1.56
CA ALA A 22 0.63 -4.89 0.91
C ALA A 22 0.50 -6.40 0.66
N TRP A 23 -0.30 -7.08 1.48
CA TRP A 23 -0.68 -8.47 1.29
C TRP A 23 -2.09 -8.70 1.83
N LYS A 24 -2.96 -9.38 1.10
CA LYS A 24 -4.31 -9.72 1.56
C LYS A 24 -4.35 -11.16 2.06
N PHE A 25 -4.93 -11.41 3.23
CA PHE A 25 -5.12 -12.76 3.71
C PHE A 25 -6.34 -13.45 3.08
N GLY A 26 -6.34 -14.79 3.15
CA GLY A 26 -7.44 -15.63 2.68
C GLY A 26 -7.44 -15.91 1.17
N ALA A 27 -6.40 -15.49 0.44
CA ALA A 27 -6.24 -15.80 -0.98
C ALA A 27 -4.75 -16.02 -1.31
N PRO A 28 -4.43 -16.86 -2.31
CA PRO A 28 -3.08 -16.96 -2.85
C PRO A 28 -2.77 -15.80 -3.81
N ASP A 29 -1.48 -15.56 -4.04
CA ASP A 29 -1.01 -14.69 -5.11
C ASP A 29 -1.08 -15.37 -6.49
N ARG A 30 -0.59 -14.68 -7.53
CA ARG A 30 -0.61 -15.16 -8.92
C ARG A 30 0.20 -16.44 -9.17
N ILE A 31 1.16 -16.78 -8.31
CA ILE A 31 1.98 -18.00 -8.44
C ILE A 31 1.56 -19.08 -7.43
N GLY A 32 0.50 -18.84 -6.67
CA GLY A 32 -0.06 -19.79 -5.71
C GLY A 32 0.50 -19.64 -4.29
N ASP A 33 1.37 -18.66 -4.03
CA ASP A 33 1.90 -18.43 -2.69
C ASP A 33 0.82 -17.85 -1.77
N TRP A 34 0.74 -18.39 -0.56
CA TRP A 34 -0.22 -18.03 0.48
C TRP A 34 0.52 -17.74 1.76
N ILE A 35 0.49 -16.49 2.22
CA ILE A 35 1.07 -16.10 3.50
C ILE A 35 -0.02 -16.17 4.57
N GLU A 36 0.24 -16.91 5.65
CA GLU A 36 -0.69 -17.08 6.77
C GLU A 36 -0.60 -15.91 7.78
N PRO A 37 -1.69 -15.60 8.50
CA PRO A 37 -1.61 -14.74 9.68
C PRO A 37 -0.53 -15.20 10.66
N GLY A 38 0.22 -14.25 11.20
CA GLY A 38 1.34 -14.48 12.10
C GLY A 38 2.67 -14.75 11.39
N ALA A 39 2.71 -14.76 10.05
CA ALA A 39 3.95 -14.95 9.29
C ALA A 39 4.84 -13.69 9.27
N PHE A 40 4.26 -12.50 9.46
CA PHE A 40 4.96 -11.20 9.44
C PHE A 40 5.55 -10.83 10.82
N LYS A 41 6.01 -11.80 11.61
CA LYS A 41 6.65 -11.51 12.91
C LYS A 41 8.07 -11.00 12.70
N GLY A 42 8.55 -10.15 13.61
CA GLY A 42 9.94 -9.66 13.61
C GLY A 42 10.23 -8.57 12.57
N LEU A 43 9.22 -7.77 12.20
CA LEU A 43 9.36 -6.61 11.33
C LEU A 43 10.40 -5.63 11.90
N LYS A 44 11.27 -5.12 11.02
CA LYS A 44 12.22 -4.05 11.33
C LYS A 44 11.81 -2.80 10.57
N LEU A 45 11.60 -1.71 11.31
CA LEU A 45 11.25 -0.41 10.75
C LEU A 45 12.43 0.57 10.87
N PRO A 46 12.50 1.59 9.99
CA PRO A 46 11.62 1.80 8.84
C PRO A 46 11.90 0.79 7.71
N LEU A 47 10.86 0.44 6.94
CA LEU A 47 11.05 -0.35 5.71
C LEU A 47 11.21 0.58 4.50
N PRO A 48 12.11 0.27 3.56
CA PRO A 48 12.25 1.06 2.34
C PRO A 48 10.97 0.97 1.49
N MET A 49 10.53 2.12 0.98
CA MET A 49 9.51 2.20 -0.07
C MET A 49 10.22 2.30 -1.40
N LEU A 50 10.17 1.23 -2.19
CA LEU A 50 10.83 1.13 -3.48
C LEU A 50 9.84 1.32 -4.62
N PHE A 51 10.36 1.47 -5.83
CA PHE A 51 9.59 1.33 -7.06
C PHE A 51 10.07 0.09 -7.84
N GLY A 52 9.14 -0.81 -8.17
CA GLY A 52 9.44 -1.96 -9.03
C GLY A 52 10.43 -2.99 -8.48
N HIS A 53 10.58 -3.11 -7.15
CA HIS A 53 11.56 -3.96 -6.48
C HIS A 53 13.04 -3.62 -6.76
N ASP A 54 13.34 -2.45 -7.33
CA ASP A 54 14.72 -2.00 -7.50
C ASP A 54 15.26 -1.44 -6.17
N LEU A 55 16.23 -2.15 -5.58
CA LEU A 55 16.90 -1.74 -4.34
C LEU A 55 17.68 -0.42 -4.50
N ASN A 56 17.95 0.01 -5.74
CA ASN A 56 18.59 1.29 -6.04
C ASN A 56 17.58 2.41 -6.34
N ASP A 57 16.27 2.12 -6.32
CA ASP A 57 15.20 3.10 -6.55
C ASP A 57 14.31 3.30 -5.28
N PRO A 58 14.88 3.71 -4.13
CA PRO A 58 14.09 4.09 -2.97
C PRO A 58 13.41 5.45 -3.22
N VAL A 59 12.09 5.47 -3.06
CA VAL A 59 11.24 6.65 -3.24
C VAL A 59 10.63 7.16 -1.95
N GLY A 60 10.85 6.46 -0.84
CA GLY A 60 10.45 6.90 0.48
C GLY A 60 10.62 5.84 1.55
N ALA A 61 9.83 5.94 2.61
CA ALA A 61 9.86 5.01 3.73
C ALA A 61 8.45 4.63 4.18
N TRP A 62 8.29 3.39 4.61
CA TRP A 62 7.12 2.91 5.33
C TRP A 62 7.35 3.09 6.84
N ASP A 63 6.59 4.01 7.44
CA ASP A 63 6.68 4.38 8.85
C ASP A 63 5.89 3.41 9.74
N ARG A 64 4.83 2.80 9.21
CA ARG A 64 3.98 1.81 9.89
C ARG A 64 3.74 0.62 9.01
N VAL A 65 3.95 -0.56 9.58
CA VAL A 65 3.65 -1.85 8.96
C VAL A 65 2.97 -2.69 10.03
N GLU A 66 1.76 -3.14 9.74
CA GLU A 66 0.91 -3.79 10.73
C GLU A 66 0.15 -4.94 10.08
N GLU A 67 0.27 -6.13 10.67
CA GLU A 67 -0.60 -7.24 10.35
C GLU A 67 -1.96 -7.03 11.03
N LYS A 68 -3.03 -7.05 10.24
CA LYS A 68 -4.42 -6.99 10.68
C LYS A 68 -5.17 -8.24 10.23
N ALA A 69 -6.41 -8.39 10.69
CA ALA A 69 -7.24 -9.56 10.38
C ALA A 69 -7.40 -9.82 8.87
N ASP A 70 -7.39 -8.78 8.04
CA ASP A 70 -7.57 -8.87 6.58
C ASP A 70 -6.24 -8.90 5.78
N GLY A 71 -5.09 -8.68 6.41
CA GLY A 71 -3.79 -8.71 5.74
C GLY A 71 -2.71 -7.80 6.34
N LEU A 72 -1.65 -7.58 5.58
CA LEU A 72 -0.55 -6.68 5.94
C LEU A 72 -0.84 -5.26 5.44
N HIS A 73 -1.01 -4.33 6.37
CA HIS A 73 -1.25 -2.91 6.08
C HIS A 73 0.04 -2.11 6.23
N VAL A 74 0.23 -1.14 5.34
CA VAL A 74 1.37 -0.23 5.36
C VAL A 74 0.93 1.21 5.27
N ALA A 75 1.66 2.11 5.93
CA ALA A 75 1.52 3.55 5.80
C ALA A 75 2.90 4.22 5.92
N GLY A 76 3.13 5.25 5.12
CA GLY A 76 4.40 5.95 5.05
C GLY A 76 4.31 7.15 4.13
N ARG A 77 5.47 7.57 3.61
CA ARG A 77 5.55 8.74 2.73
C ARG A 77 6.58 8.57 1.62
N LEU A 78 6.21 9.06 0.44
CA LEU A 78 7.12 9.38 -0.64
C LEU A 78 7.88 10.66 -0.27
N LEU A 79 9.21 10.66 -0.42
CA LEU A 79 10.07 11.82 -0.11
C LEU A 79 10.08 12.81 -1.28
N VAL A 80 8.91 13.40 -1.54
CA VAL A 80 8.62 14.18 -2.76
C VAL A 80 9.32 15.53 -2.79
N ASP A 81 9.77 16.05 -1.66
CA ASP A 81 10.51 17.32 -1.62
C ASP A 81 12.01 17.07 -1.84
N GLU A 82 12.51 15.94 -1.35
CA GLU A 82 13.93 15.60 -1.31
C GLU A 82 14.38 14.76 -2.51
N VAL A 83 13.51 13.89 -3.04
CA VAL A 83 13.86 12.90 -4.07
C VAL A 83 13.06 13.15 -5.34
N ALA A 84 13.75 13.54 -6.43
CA ALA A 84 13.12 13.78 -7.72
C ALA A 84 12.31 12.57 -8.21
N ARG A 85 12.89 11.38 -8.03
CA ARG A 85 12.26 10.11 -8.39
C ARG A 85 10.96 9.82 -7.61
N ALA A 86 10.88 10.24 -6.35
CA ALA A 86 9.65 10.15 -5.57
C ALA A 86 8.53 11.04 -6.15
N ARG A 87 8.85 12.21 -6.70
CA ARG A 87 7.87 13.08 -7.40
C ARG A 87 7.32 12.41 -8.66
N GLU A 88 8.19 11.78 -9.45
CA GLU A 88 7.77 11.05 -10.65
C GLU A 88 6.85 9.89 -10.29
N VAL A 89 7.24 9.05 -9.33
CA VAL A 89 6.43 7.91 -8.89
C VAL A 89 5.10 8.39 -8.29
N ARG A 90 5.10 9.48 -7.52
CA ARG A 90 3.87 10.11 -7.06
C ARG A 90 2.94 10.50 -8.22
N ALA A 91 3.48 11.12 -9.27
CA ALA A 91 2.69 11.49 -10.45
C ALA A 91 2.06 10.25 -11.11
N LEU A 92 2.80 9.14 -11.19
CA LEU A 92 2.28 7.86 -11.71
C LEU A 92 1.18 7.27 -10.81
N VAL A 93 1.31 7.39 -9.48
CA VAL A 93 0.27 6.98 -8.52
C VAL A 93 -0.97 7.85 -8.66
N LYS A 94 -0.83 9.18 -8.77
CA LYS A 94 -1.96 10.11 -8.99
C LYS A 94 -2.69 9.81 -10.30
N ALA A 95 -1.95 9.51 -11.36
CA ALA A 95 -2.50 9.16 -12.67
C ALA A 95 -3.16 7.76 -12.68
N GLY A 96 -2.98 6.96 -11.63
CA GLY A 96 -3.50 5.60 -11.55
C GLY A 96 -2.72 4.58 -12.40
N ALA A 97 -1.56 4.96 -12.93
CA ALA A 97 -0.66 4.03 -13.63
C ALA A 97 0.05 3.07 -12.67
N VAL A 98 0.25 3.50 -11.42
CA VAL A 98 0.83 2.72 -10.33
C VAL A 98 -0.17 2.65 -9.20
N ARG A 99 -0.72 1.47 -8.93
CA ARG A 99 -1.79 1.26 -7.94
C ARG A 99 -1.57 0.04 -7.06
N GLY A 100 -0.63 -0.82 -7.43
CA GLY A 100 -0.31 -2.05 -6.73
C GLY A 100 0.75 -1.84 -5.66
N LEU A 101 0.74 -2.75 -4.68
CA LEU A 101 1.85 -2.95 -3.78
C LEU A 101 2.34 -4.39 -3.93
N SER A 102 3.64 -4.59 -3.76
CA SER A 102 4.20 -5.93 -3.67
C SER A 102 5.31 -5.95 -2.62
N ILE A 103 5.57 -7.14 -2.08
CA ILE A 103 6.47 -7.33 -0.95
C ILE A 103 7.67 -8.17 -1.35
N GLY A 104 8.83 -7.78 -0.85
CA GLY A 104 10.06 -8.53 -0.94
C GLY A 104 10.36 -9.11 0.42
N PHE A 105 10.51 -10.44 0.46
CA PHE A 105 10.80 -11.15 1.70
C PHE A 105 11.71 -12.35 1.49
N VAL A 106 12.36 -12.79 2.57
CA VAL A 106 13.06 -14.07 2.65
C VAL A 106 12.15 -15.08 3.33
N THR A 107 11.87 -16.19 2.68
CA THR A 107 11.08 -17.28 3.28
C THR A 107 11.86 -17.93 4.42
N ARG A 108 11.26 -18.03 5.61
CA ARG A 108 11.86 -18.71 6.78
C ARG A 108 11.23 -20.07 7.05
N LYS A 109 9.91 -20.20 6.85
CA LYS A 109 9.18 -21.46 6.96
C LYS A 109 8.05 -21.51 5.95
N ALA A 110 8.01 -22.55 5.14
CA ALA A 110 6.94 -22.78 4.18
C ALA A 110 6.72 -24.28 3.91
N ALA A 111 5.56 -24.60 3.34
CA ALA A 111 5.24 -25.92 2.81
C ALA A 111 4.70 -25.78 1.39
N ALA A 112 5.01 -26.72 0.50
CA ALA A 112 4.46 -26.74 -0.85
C ALA A 112 2.94 -26.94 -0.82
N ARG A 113 2.22 -26.33 -1.77
CA ARG A 113 0.77 -26.50 -1.95
C ARG A 113 0.48 -27.41 -3.15
N SER A 114 -0.59 -28.21 -3.05
CA SER A 114 -1.14 -28.93 -4.20
C SER A 114 -1.67 -27.92 -5.22
N GLY A 115 -1.16 -27.97 -6.45
CA GLY A 115 -1.55 -27.04 -7.53
C GLY A 115 -0.63 -25.83 -7.71
N GLY A 116 0.52 -25.79 -7.02
CA GLY A 116 1.54 -24.75 -7.19
C GLY A 116 1.62 -23.77 -6.03
N GLY A 117 2.77 -23.11 -5.90
CA GLY A 117 3.07 -22.18 -4.82
C GLY A 117 3.28 -22.84 -3.46
N ARG A 118 3.35 -22.00 -2.43
CA ARG A 118 3.73 -22.37 -1.07
C ARG A 118 2.81 -21.74 -0.04
N THR A 119 2.53 -22.46 1.04
CA THR A 119 1.97 -21.87 2.27
C THR A 119 3.14 -21.40 3.13
N ILE A 120 3.28 -20.09 3.29
CA ILE A 120 4.36 -19.42 4.03
C ILE A 120 3.88 -19.11 5.44
N LYS A 121 4.57 -19.66 6.43
CA LYS A 121 4.24 -19.58 7.87
C LYS A 121 5.15 -18.63 8.64
N ALA A 122 6.32 -18.33 8.09
CA ALA A 122 7.25 -17.36 8.62
C ALA A 122 8.11 -16.79 7.49
N LEU A 123 8.34 -15.49 7.52
CA LEU A 123 9.18 -14.78 6.56
C LEU A 123 9.91 -13.63 7.27
N GLU A 124 10.95 -13.11 6.64
CA GLU A 124 11.54 -11.83 6.98
C GLU A 124 11.23 -10.84 5.85
N LEU A 125 10.42 -9.82 6.17
CA LEU A 125 10.05 -8.76 5.23
C LEU A 125 11.19 -7.74 5.15
N PHE A 126 11.66 -7.42 3.94
CA PHE A 126 12.76 -6.47 3.74
C PHE A 126 12.37 -5.22 2.95
N GLU A 127 11.33 -5.28 2.12
CA GLU A 127 10.84 -4.11 1.38
C GLU A 127 9.37 -4.24 1.02
N VAL A 128 8.75 -3.08 0.74
CA VAL A 128 7.45 -3.01 0.09
C VAL A 128 7.53 -2.00 -1.05
N SER A 129 7.24 -2.46 -2.27
CA SER A 129 7.37 -1.70 -3.51
C SER A 129 6.03 -1.20 -4.02
N LEU A 130 6.05 0.02 -4.59
CA LEU A 130 5.03 0.49 -5.51
C LEU A 130 5.22 -0.19 -6.87
N VAL A 131 4.16 -0.78 -7.39
CA VAL A 131 4.19 -1.55 -8.65
C VAL A 131 2.95 -1.29 -9.51
N SER A 132 3.09 -1.41 -10.82
CA SER A 132 1.97 -1.37 -11.76
C SER A 132 1.15 -2.66 -11.72
N ALA A 133 1.80 -3.81 -11.56
CA ALA A 133 1.20 -5.14 -11.51
C ALA A 133 1.68 -5.92 -10.27
N PRO A 134 0.87 -6.00 -9.20
CA PRO A 134 1.26 -6.73 -8.00
C PRO A 134 1.14 -8.25 -8.20
N MET A 135 2.07 -9.01 -7.59
CA MET A 135 1.97 -10.47 -7.55
C MET A 135 0.71 -10.91 -6.80
N HIS A 136 0.38 -10.26 -5.70
CA HIS A 136 -0.87 -10.53 -4.96
C HIS A 136 -2.03 -9.66 -5.51
N PRO A 137 -3.10 -10.22 -6.10
CA PRO A 137 -4.18 -9.43 -6.71
C PRO A 137 -4.93 -8.51 -5.73
N GLY A 138 -4.93 -8.85 -4.44
CA GLY A 138 -5.51 -8.03 -3.38
C GLY A 138 -4.62 -6.88 -2.89
N ALA A 139 -3.34 -6.83 -3.28
CA ALA A 139 -2.40 -5.84 -2.78
C ALA A 139 -2.48 -4.54 -3.57
N LYS A 140 -2.75 -3.43 -2.89
CA LYS A 140 -3.07 -2.15 -3.52
C LYS A 140 -2.84 -0.96 -2.59
N VAL A 141 -2.57 0.18 -3.19
CA VAL A 141 -2.68 1.49 -2.54
C VAL A 141 -4.15 1.74 -2.22
N THR A 142 -4.47 2.03 -0.96
CA THR A 142 -5.86 2.22 -0.48
C THR A 142 -6.16 3.68 -0.18
N SER A 143 -5.15 4.47 0.20
CA SER A 143 -5.31 5.90 0.37
C SER A 143 -3.98 6.62 0.26
N ALA A 144 -4.05 7.83 -0.24
CA ALA A 144 -3.05 8.86 0.01
C ALA A 144 -3.84 10.15 0.17
N LYS A 145 -4.41 10.27 1.36
CA LYS A 145 -5.30 11.37 1.70
C LYS A 145 -4.49 12.60 2.02
N SER A 146 -4.93 13.76 1.53
CA SER A 146 -4.42 15.04 2.00
C SER A 146 -4.95 15.36 3.40
N ALA A 147 -4.10 15.96 4.24
CA ALA A 147 -4.56 16.61 5.47
C ALA A 147 -5.66 17.64 5.15
N ALA A 148 -5.57 18.33 4.02
CA ALA A 148 -6.58 19.28 3.52
C ALA A 148 -7.98 18.64 3.34
N GLY A 149 -8.07 17.40 2.85
CA GLY A 149 -9.35 16.70 2.69
C GLY A 149 -9.98 16.32 4.03
N ALA A 150 -9.16 15.96 5.03
CA ALA A 150 -9.64 15.72 6.39
C ALA A 150 -10.12 17.02 7.07
N PHE A 151 -9.42 18.14 6.86
CA PHE A 151 -9.85 19.45 7.36
C PHE A 151 -11.13 19.95 6.70
N ALA A 152 -11.30 19.76 5.38
CA ALA A 152 -12.51 20.14 4.65
C ALA A 152 -13.74 19.32 5.09
N LEU A 153 -13.55 18.02 5.36
CA LEU A 153 -14.60 17.16 5.91
C LEU A 153 -14.97 17.59 7.33
N ALA A 154 -13.98 17.85 8.19
CA ALA A 154 -14.21 18.32 9.55
C ALA A 154 -14.92 19.68 9.59
N GLU A 155 -14.58 20.61 8.69
CA GLU A 155 -15.33 21.85 8.53
C GLU A 155 -16.77 21.62 8.10
N SER A 156 -16.99 20.71 7.16
CA SER A 156 -18.34 20.43 6.66
C SER A 156 -19.23 19.82 7.75
N ILE A 157 -18.65 18.96 8.60
CA ILE A 157 -19.33 18.43 9.80
C ILE A 157 -19.65 19.55 10.79
N ARG A 158 -18.68 20.44 11.09
CA ARG A 158 -18.92 21.58 11.99
C ARG A 158 -20.00 22.54 11.48
N ARG A 159 -20.03 22.81 10.17
CA ARG A 159 -21.08 23.63 9.54
C ARG A 159 -22.46 22.97 9.64
N ALA A 160 -22.54 21.66 9.39
CA ALA A 160 -23.78 20.91 9.52
C ALA A 160 -24.29 20.89 10.97
N GLU A 161 -23.39 20.71 11.94
CA GLU A 161 -23.72 20.74 13.37
C GLU A 161 -24.26 22.12 13.79
N ALA A 162 -23.63 23.20 13.35
CA ALA A 162 -24.09 24.56 13.63
C ALA A 162 -25.47 24.84 13.02
N ALA A 163 -25.75 24.34 11.81
CA ALA A 163 -27.05 24.50 11.16
C ALA A 163 -28.17 23.73 11.88
N ILE A 164 -27.88 22.54 12.42
CA ILE A 164 -28.83 21.71 13.17
C ILE A 164 -29.12 22.29 14.57
N ARG A 165 -28.13 22.92 15.22
CA ARG A 165 -28.32 23.56 16.54
C ARG A 165 -29.00 24.93 16.46
N GLY A 166 -29.02 25.54 15.28
CA GLY A 166 -29.65 26.84 15.02
C GLY A 166 -31.09 26.79 14.52
N SER A 167 -31.67 25.59 14.36
CA SER A 167 -33.06 25.31 13.99
C SER A 167 -33.84 24.72 15.15
#